data_AF-A0A366I7U6-F1
#
_entry.id   AF-A0A366I7U6-F1
#
_cell.length_a   1.000
_cell.length_b   1.000
_cell.length_c   1.000
_cell.angle_alpha   90.00
_cell.angle_beta   90.00
_cell.angle_gamma   90.00
#
_symmetry.space_group_name_H-M   'P 1'
#
loop_
_entity.id
_entity.type
_entity.pdbx_description
1 polymer ?
#
loop_
_entity_poly.entity_id
_entity_poly.type
_entity_poly.pdbx_seq_one_letter_code
_entity_poly.pdbx_strand_id
1 'polypeptide(L)'
;MKRQDAFTLIEVIVSICVFSVFCFSFLTASQFAYKSYTISKNRYEVLTKAENSLEKIKSAMNECDREELSVEMVSSIVENAKDSEGDYIIDLQETTRRGLYKVQIIFEESRYKKLWTQIYVP
;
A
#
# COMPACT_ATOMS: atom_id res chain seq x y z
N MET A 1 22.15 52.58 -35.88
CA MET A 1 21.20 51.46 -35.73
C MET A 1 21.96 50.15 -35.46
N LYS A 2 22.54 49.96 -34.26
CA LYS A 2 23.21 48.70 -33.86
C LYS A 2 23.03 48.37 -32.36
N ARG A 3 22.75 49.36 -31.52
CA ARG A 3 22.51 49.17 -30.08
C ARG A 3 21.12 48.60 -29.75
N GLN A 4 20.06 49.02 -30.44
CA GLN A 4 18.70 48.53 -30.20
C GLN A 4 18.55 47.03 -30.52
N ASP A 5 19.16 46.54 -31.61
CA ASP A 5 19.09 45.12 -31.99
C ASP A 5 19.90 44.20 -31.05
N ALA A 6 20.94 44.73 -30.40
CA ALA A 6 21.72 43.97 -29.42
C ALA A 6 20.99 43.84 -28.07
N PHE A 7 20.21 44.85 -27.67
CA PHE A 7 19.41 44.80 -26.45
C PHE A 7 18.28 43.75 -26.56
N THR A 8 17.60 43.69 -27.71
CA THR A 8 16.57 42.67 -27.97
C THR A 8 17.16 41.25 -28.05
N LEU A 9 18.36 41.07 -28.61
CA LEU A 9 19.01 39.75 -28.65
C LEU A 9 19.38 39.23 -27.24
N ILE A 10 19.93 40.10 -26.38
CA ILE A 10 20.27 39.72 -25.00
C ILE A 10 19.01 39.37 -24.21
N GLU A 11 17.94 40.15 -24.34
CA GLU A 11 16.66 39.87 -23.69
C GLU A 11 16.06 38.52 -24.13
N VAL A 12 16.18 38.17 -25.41
CA VAL A 12 15.76 36.87 -25.93
C VAL A 12 16.60 35.74 -25.33
N ILE A 13 17.94 35.89 -25.26
CA ILE A 13 18.81 34.88 -24.66
C ILE A 13 18.49 34.68 -23.18
N VAL A 14 18.34 35.76 -22.42
CA VAL A 14 17.98 35.71 -20.99
C VAL A 14 16.62 35.03 -20.82
N SER A 15 15.64 35.37 -21.65
CA SER A 15 14.31 34.76 -21.62
C SER A 15 14.36 33.25 -21.90
N ILE A 16 15.16 32.81 -22.86
CA ILE A 16 15.38 31.39 -23.17
C ILE A 16 16.07 30.69 -22.00
N CYS A 17 17.11 31.28 -21.41
CA CYS A 17 17.79 30.71 -20.25
C CYS A 17 16.85 30.55 -19.05
N VAL A 18 16.08 31.58 -18.73
CA VAL A 18 15.09 31.56 -17.65
C VAL A 18 14.02 30.50 -17.92
N PHE A 19 13.47 30.47 -19.13
CA PHE A 19 12.46 29.47 -19.52
C PHE A 19 13.03 28.04 -19.45
N SER A 20 14.27 27.83 -19.85
CA SER A 20 14.94 26.52 -19.80
C SER A 20 15.11 26.02 -18.36
N VAL A 21 15.52 26.91 -17.45
CA VAL A 21 15.64 26.59 -16.01
C VAL A 21 14.27 26.25 -15.42
N PHE A 22 13.22 27.01 -15.78
CA PHE A 22 11.85 26.70 -15.37
C PHE A 22 11.38 25.35 -15.91
N CYS A 23 11.59 25.07 -17.19
CA CYS A 23 11.24 23.79 -17.79
C CYS A 23 11.94 22.61 -17.10
N PHE A 24 13.23 22.73 -16.83
CA PHE A 24 13.97 21.67 -16.14
C PHE A 24 13.44 21.45 -14.72
N SER A 25 13.23 22.54 -13.97
CA SER A 25 12.69 22.48 -12.61
C SER A 25 11.29 21.86 -12.58
N PHE A 26 10.42 22.24 -13.51
CA PHE A 26 9.08 21.69 -13.65
C PHE A 26 9.11 20.20 -14.00
N LEU A 27 10.01 19.79 -14.91
CA LEU A 27 10.17 18.40 -15.29
C LEU A 27 10.62 17.54 -14.10
N THR A 28 11.62 18.01 -13.33
CA THR A 28 12.08 17.31 -12.12
C THR A 28 10.97 17.21 -11.07
N ALA A 29 10.25 18.30 -10.82
CA ALA A 29 9.13 18.31 -9.87
C ALA A 29 8.01 17.35 -10.30
N SER A 30 7.68 17.32 -11.60
CA SER A 30 6.66 16.44 -12.16
C SER A 30 7.06 14.96 -12.06
N GLN A 31 8.32 14.63 -12.34
CA GLN A 31 8.84 13.27 -12.17
C GLN A 31 8.80 12.82 -10.70
N PHE A 32 9.17 13.70 -9.77
CA PHE A 32 9.07 13.42 -8.35
C PHE A 32 7.62 13.18 -7.91
N ALA A 33 6.70 14.05 -8.32
CA ALA A 33 5.28 13.92 -8.03
C ALA A 33 4.70 12.60 -8.59
N TYR A 34 5.06 12.26 -9.83
CA TYR A 34 4.64 11.00 -10.45
C TYR A 34 5.16 9.77 -9.68
N LYS A 35 6.45 9.76 -9.30
CA LYS A 35 7.03 8.66 -8.52
C LYS A 35 6.40 8.55 -7.12
N SER A 36 6.11 9.67 -6.48
CA SER A 36 5.43 9.68 -5.19
C SER A 36 4.00 9.14 -5.30
N TYR A 37 3.29 9.54 -6.36
CA TYR A 37 1.95 9.04 -6.66
C TYR A 37 1.96 7.52 -6.91
N THR A 38 2.88 7.00 -7.74
CA THR A 38 2.92 5.55 -8.03
C THR A 38 3.23 4.72 -6.78
N ILE A 39 4.14 5.17 -5.92
CA ILE A 39 4.41 4.52 -4.62
C ILE A 39 3.16 4.53 -3.75
N SER A 40 2.46 5.66 -3.67
CA SER A 40 1.25 5.80 -2.85
C SER A 40 0.12 4.92 -3.37
N LYS A 41 -0.07 4.86 -4.70
CA LYS A 41 -1.05 4.00 -5.36
C LYS A 41 -0.76 2.52 -5.07
N ASN A 42 0.48 2.07 -5.27
CA ASN A 42 0.84 0.68 -5.01
C ASN A 42 0.58 0.30 -3.55
N ARG A 43 0.95 1.17 -2.61
CA ARG A 43 0.65 0.95 -1.18
C ARG A 43 -0.84 0.86 -0.89
N TYR A 44 -1.64 1.73 -1.51
CA TYR A 44 -3.09 1.69 -1.35
C TYR A 44 -3.67 0.37 -1.89
N GLU A 45 -3.18 -0.12 -3.03
CA GLU A 45 -3.60 -1.38 -3.62
C GLU A 45 -3.26 -2.57 -2.71
N VAL A 46 -2.02 -2.66 -2.22
CA VAL A 46 -1.58 -3.70 -1.27
C VAL A 46 -2.43 -3.69 0.00
N LEU A 47 -2.68 -2.51 0.58
CA LEU A 47 -3.51 -2.37 1.77
C LEU A 47 -4.94 -2.84 1.51
N THR A 48 -5.53 -2.45 0.38
CA THR A 48 -6.89 -2.85 -0.01
C THR A 48 -6.99 -4.36 -0.20
N LYS A 49 -5.99 -4.99 -0.83
CA LYS A 49 -5.93 -6.46 -0.94
C LYS A 49 -5.92 -7.12 0.43
N ALA A 50 -5.08 -6.65 1.34
CA ALA A 50 -4.98 -7.18 2.70
C ALA A 50 -6.27 -7.02 3.51
N GLU A 51 -6.95 -5.87 3.39
CA GLU A 51 -8.25 -5.65 4.01
C GLU A 51 -9.30 -6.63 3.47
N ASN A 52 -9.33 -6.84 2.16
CA ASN A 52 -10.23 -7.80 1.54
C ASN A 52 -9.98 -9.23 2.03
N SER A 53 -8.72 -9.65 2.17
CA SER A 53 -8.40 -10.97 2.71
C SER A 53 -8.80 -11.12 4.17
N LEU A 54 -8.59 -10.10 5.00
CA LEU A 54 -9.08 -10.12 6.38
C LEU A 54 -10.61 -10.19 6.45
N GLU A 55 -11.31 -9.50 5.55
CA GLU A 55 -12.77 -9.53 5.48
C GLU A 55 -13.29 -10.89 5.01
N LYS A 56 -12.62 -11.55 4.03
CA LYS A 56 -12.93 -12.93 3.64
C LYS A 56 -12.82 -13.89 4.81
N ILE A 57 -11.76 -13.75 5.62
CA ILE A 57 -11.57 -14.59 6.82
C ILE A 57 -12.71 -14.37 7.80
N LYS A 58 -13.06 -13.11 8.11
CA LYS A 58 -14.19 -12.79 9.00
C LYS A 58 -15.51 -13.35 8.50
N SER A 59 -15.81 -13.21 7.21
CA SER A 59 -17.04 -13.73 6.62
C SER A 59 -17.10 -15.25 6.70
N ALA A 60 -16.04 -15.95 6.29
CA ALA A 60 -15.97 -17.40 6.38
C ALA A 60 -16.11 -17.91 7.83
N MET A 61 -15.48 -17.23 8.79
CA MET A 61 -15.61 -17.57 10.20
C MET A 61 -17.02 -17.34 10.75
N ASN A 62 -17.74 -16.33 10.23
CA ASN A 62 -19.13 -16.06 10.63
C ASN A 62 -20.13 -17.07 10.04
N GLU A 63 -19.77 -17.72 8.93
CA GLU A 63 -20.58 -18.77 8.30
C GLU A 63 -20.44 -20.13 9.02
N CYS A 64 -19.34 -20.34 9.76
CA CYS A 64 -19.16 -21.54 10.57
C CYS A 64 -19.97 -21.48 11.86
N ASP A 65 -20.48 -22.64 12.30
CA ASP A 65 -21.00 -22.76 13.66
C ASP A 65 -19.85 -22.60 14.66
N ARG A 66 -20.06 -21.74 15.67
CA ARG A 66 -19.03 -21.44 16.67
C ARG A 66 -18.73 -22.63 17.56
N GLU A 67 -19.70 -23.53 17.77
CA GLU A 67 -19.53 -24.71 18.62
C GLU A 67 -18.72 -25.83 17.93
N GLU A 68 -18.69 -25.83 16.59
CA GLU A 68 -17.95 -26.81 15.78
C GLU A 68 -16.63 -26.25 15.25
N LEU A 69 -16.30 -25.00 15.58
CA LEU A 69 -15.12 -24.33 15.09
C LEU A 69 -13.86 -25.06 15.62
N SER A 70 -12.98 -25.47 14.72
CA SER A 70 -11.70 -26.12 15.04
C SER A 70 -10.51 -25.31 14.52
N VAL A 71 -9.32 -25.56 15.06
CA VAL A 71 -8.08 -24.90 14.63
C VAL A 71 -7.75 -25.24 13.17
N GLU A 72 -8.04 -26.45 12.74
CA GLU A 72 -7.85 -26.93 11.38
C GLU A 72 -8.73 -26.12 10.40
N MET A 73 -9.99 -25.89 10.75
CA MET A 73 -10.90 -25.07 9.95
C MET A 73 -10.41 -23.62 9.84
N VAL A 74 -10.00 -23.02 10.96
CA VAL A 74 -9.43 -21.65 10.95
C VAL A 74 -8.18 -21.60 10.08
N SER A 75 -7.32 -22.62 10.18
CA SER A 75 -6.10 -22.72 9.36
C SER A 75 -6.45 -22.83 7.87
N SER A 76 -7.44 -23.64 7.49
CA SER A 76 -7.91 -23.73 6.10
C SER A 76 -8.50 -22.42 5.57
N ILE A 77 -9.27 -21.70 6.40
CA ILE A 77 -9.81 -20.38 6.04
C ILE A 77 -8.66 -19.39 5.78
N VAL A 78 -7.65 -19.38 6.65
CA VAL A 78 -6.46 -18.52 6.53
C VAL A 78 -5.68 -18.85 5.25
N GLU A 79 -5.44 -20.13 4.97
CA GLU A 79 -4.77 -20.58 3.74
C GLU A 79 -5.51 -20.12 2.48
N ASN A 80 -6.84 -20.24 2.46
CA ASN A 80 -7.66 -19.82 1.32
C ASN A 80 -7.68 -18.29 1.10
N ALA A 81 -7.36 -17.51 2.13
CA ALA A 81 -7.32 -16.05 2.08
C ALA A 81 -5.92 -15.49 1.79
N LYS A 82 -4.89 -16.34 1.68
CA LYS A 82 -3.52 -15.91 1.42
C LYS A 82 -3.40 -15.12 0.13
N ASP A 83 -2.48 -14.16 0.16
CA ASP A 83 -2.06 -13.46 -1.03
C ASP A 83 -1.18 -14.36 -1.90
N SER A 84 -1.54 -14.48 -3.17
CA SER A 84 -0.76 -15.23 -4.16
C SER A 84 0.47 -14.48 -4.65
N GLU A 85 0.49 -13.15 -4.49
CA GLU A 85 1.58 -12.29 -4.99
C GLU A 85 2.72 -12.13 -3.97
N GLY A 86 2.44 -12.31 -2.67
CA GLY A 86 3.42 -12.25 -1.59
C GLY A 86 3.60 -10.85 -0.99
N ASP A 87 2.68 -9.92 -1.25
CA ASP A 87 2.71 -8.55 -0.73
C ASP A 87 2.58 -8.48 0.81
N TYR A 88 1.98 -9.52 1.41
CA TYR A 88 1.83 -9.71 2.84
C TYR A 88 1.63 -11.18 3.19
N ILE A 89 1.86 -11.53 4.45
CA ILE A 89 1.53 -12.85 5.00
C ILE A 89 0.38 -12.75 5.99
N ILE A 90 -0.38 -13.84 6.12
CA ILE A 90 -1.43 -14.00 7.12
C ILE A 90 -0.94 -15.01 8.14
N ASP A 91 -0.86 -14.59 9.39
CA ASP A 91 -0.32 -15.39 10.48
C ASP A 91 -1.40 -15.70 11.52
N LEU A 92 -1.44 -16.94 11.98
CA LEU A 92 -2.39 -17.43 12.98
C LEU A 92 -1.61 -17.78 14.24
N GLN A 93 -1.82 -17.03 15.32
CA GLN A 93 -1.13 -17.23 16.59
C GLN A 93 -2.12 -17.47 17.72
N GLU A 94 -1.88 -18.48 18.56
CA GLU A 94 -2.60 -18.60 19.82
C GLU A 94 -2.17 -17.48 20.77
N THR A 95 -3.13 -16.85 21.43
CA THR A 95 -2.85 -15.81 22.43
C THR A 95 -2.54 -16.43 23.79
N THR A 96 -2.30 -15.61 24.81
CA THR A 96 -2.10 -16.09 26.19
C THR A 96 -3.35 -16.73 26.79
N ARG A 97 -4.54 -16.49 26.20
CA ARG A 97 -5.78 -17.14 26.60
C ARG A 97 -5.98 -18.39 25.73
N ARG A 98 -6.00 -19.55 26.38
CA ARG A 98 -6.23 -20.86 25.71
C ARG A 98 -7.48 -20.81 24.84
N GLY A 99 -7.37 -21.31 23.60
CA GLY A 99 -8.46 -21.34 22.63
C GLY A 99 -8.74 -19.99 21.95
N LEU A 100 -8.11 -18.89 22.37
CA LEU A 100 -8.22 -17.61 21.68
C LEU A 100 -7.04 -17.44 20.72
N TYR A 101 -7.35 -17.41 19.43
CA TYR A 101 -6.40 -17.21 18.35
C TYR A 101 -6.51 -15.80 17.78
N LYS A 102 -5.38 -15.28 17.32
CA LYS A 102 -5.27 -14.01 16.61
C LYS A 102 -4.80 -14.29 15.19
N VAL A 103 -5.60 -13.84 14.23
CA VAL A 103 -5.23 -13.81 12.82
C VAL A 103 -4.72 -12.41 12.50
N GLN A 104 -3.48 -12.29 12.07
CA GLN A 104 -2.83 -11.01 11.79
C GLN A 104 -2.27 -10.97 10.38
N ILE A 105 -2.47 -9.84 9.69
CA ILE A 105 -1.73 -9.53 8.48
C ILE A 105 -0.37 -8.93 8.86
N ILE A 106 0.70 -9.48 8.30
CA ILE A 106 2.05 -8.97 8.45
C ILE A 106 2.53 -8.53 7.06
N PHE A 107 2.67 -7.22 6.90
CA PHE A 107 3.23 -6.63 5.69
C PHE A 107 4.76 -6.65 5.75
N GLU A 108 5.40 -6.69 4.58
CA GLU A 108 6.86 -6.52 4.50
C GLU A 108 7.31 -5.13 4.97
N GLU A 109 6.55 -4.07 4.66
CA GLU A 109 6.84 -2.72 5.12
C GLU A 109 6.16 -2.41 6.47
N SER A 110 6.89 -1.82 7.41
CA SER A 110 6.37 -1.45 8.74
C SER A 110 5.40 -0.26 8.75
N ARG A 111 5.23 0.42 7.61
CA ARG A 111 4.45 1.67 7.49
C ARG A 111 2.94 1.44 7.33
N TYR A 112 2.53 0.20 7.08
CA TYR A 112 1.12 -0.14 6.98
C TYR A 112 0.45 -0.13 8.35
N LYS A 113 -0.84 0.19 8.38
CA LYS A 113 -1.65 0.03 9.59
C LYS A 113 -1.73 -1.45 9.95
N LYS A 114 -1.80 -1.73 11.26
CA LYS A 114 -1.95 -3.10 11.74
C LYS A 114 -3.36 -3.61 11.41
N LEU A 115 -3.43 -4.74 10.71
CA LEU A 115 -4.68 -5.42 10.39
C LEU A 115 -4.70 -6.78 11.10
N TRP A 116 -5.73 -7.04 11.90
CA TRP A 116 -5.89 -8.29 12.62
C TRP A 116 -7.34 -8.52 13.03
N THR A 117 -7.67 -9.77 13.35
CA THR A 117 -8.92 -10.18 14.00
C THR A 117 -8.62 -11.27 15.04
N GLN A 118 -9.55 -11.49 15.95
CA GLN A 118 -9.45 -12.55 16.95
C GLN A 118 -10.60 -13.54 16.77
N ILE A 119 -10.32 -14.82 17.03
CA ILE A 119 -11.33 -15.86 17.04
C ILE A 119 -11.13 -16.79 18.23
N TYR A 120 -12.24 -17.17 18.85
CA TYR A 120 -12.26 -18.15 19.91
C TYR A 120 -12.68 -19.51 19.34
N VAL A 121 -11.85 -20.51 19.57
CA VAL A 121 -12.06 -21.92 19.25
C VAL A 121 -12.39 -22.62 20.58
N PRO A 122 -13.60 -23.17 20.77
CA PRO A 122 -14.06 -23.75 22.04
C PRO A 122 -13.26 -24.95 22.56
#